data_AF-A0A7Y5C120-F1
#
_entry.id   AF-A0A7Y5C120-F1
#
_cell.length_a   1.000
_cell.length_b   1.000
_cell.length_c   1.000
_cell.angle_alpha   90.00
_cell.angle_beta   90.00
_cell.angle_gamma   90.00
#
_symmetry.space_group_name_H-M   'P 1'
#
loop_
_entity.id
_entity.type
_entity.pdbx_description
1 polymer ?
#
loop_
_entity_poly.entity_id
_entity_poly.type
_entity_poly.pdbx_seq_one_letter_code
_entity_poly.pdbx_strand_id
1 'polypeptide(L)'
;MYLLKERIPHLTILLTAIILVFASSNINWGRQHWKNIIKADGKGYYAWLPAFFIYNDLHFDFFNQIEKEKYFSEELYYDYRVVVNNKTTNKYFVGTALLQAPFFLVAHLISNITNNDTDGYSKWYAIFINIAAIFYALAGLLFTNQLLKTFSINSINRGITLLLFSFATNLFYYVVGEPAMSHIYSFACISAFLHYASKLKEGKNAMYILSVLLALIVLVRPVNIIIVGILPFFFSGFKDFFITILSPIKRIFLSVIIFIAITSTQPLLYFYQTGMFFPDTYPGEHFNFLNPHIISFLFSFKKGLFLYSPIILISLIGIYIIFHQNKFKGFSIMFFISILIYVLSSWWNWWYGGSFSARVILDYLSVFMLVFSATLENSKKSLRYSLITFSAFCLILCQIQTYQYRYYIIHWENMNLELYLKSIHSIFFLNFDLCFL
;
A
#
# COMPACT_ATOMS: atom_id res chain seq x y z
N MET A 1 2.79 17.50 31.71
CA MET A 1 2.30 17.98 30.40
C MET A 1 3.25 17.68 29.22
N TYR A 2 4.57 17.89 29.35
CA TYR A 2 5.55 17.60 28.28
C TYR A 2 5.61 16.10 27.89
N LEU A 3 5.68 15.20 28.88
CA LEU A 3 5.70 13.74 28.66
C LEU A 3 4.44 13.21 27.95
N LEU A 4 3.28 13.87 28.13
CA LEU A 4 2.04 13.52 27.43
C LEU A 4 2.08 13.96 25.97
N LYS A 5 2.65 15.14 25.67
CA LYS A 5 2.78 15.63 24.29
C LYS A 5 3.64 14.70 23.43
N GLU A 6 4.76 14.20 23.94
CA GLU A 6 5.61 13.26 23.20
C GLU A 6 4.95 11.91 22.88
N ARG A 7 3.89 11.54 23.62
CA ARG A 7 3.13 10.32 23.39
C ARG A 7 2.02 10.46 22.35
N ILE A 8 1.69 11.67 21.89
CA ILE A 8 0.58 11.92 20.95
C ILE A 8 0.62 11.01 19.72
N PRO A 9 1.75 10.86 18.98
CA PRO A 9 1.77 9.98 17.81
C PRO A 9 1.46 8.52 18.14
N HIS A 10 1.91 8.03 19.30
CA HIS A 10 1.65 6.67 19.75
C HIS A 10 0.18 6.48 20.14
N LEU A 11 -0.42 7.48 20.80
CA LEU A 11 -1.85 7.49 21.10
C LEU A 11 -2.69 7.55 19.83
N THR A 12 -2.27 8.33 18.83
CA THR A 12 -2.91 8.35 17.51
C THR A 12 -2.86 6.97 16.85
N ILE A 13 -1.69 6.32 16.83
CA ILE A 13 -1.54 4.98 16.25
C ILE A 13 -2.41 3.96 17.00
N LEU A 14 -2.47 4.04 18.33
CA LEU A 14 -3.33 3.19 19.15
C LEU A 14 -4.81 3.43 18.83
N LEU A 15 -5.25 4.68 18.71
CA LEU A 15 -6.60 5.03 18.32
C LEU A 15 -6.92 4.49 16.92
N THR A 16 -6.02 4.69 15.95
CA THR A 16 -6.15 4.12 14.60
C THR A 16 -6.25 2.60 14.65
N ALA A 17 -5.44 1.92 15.49
CA ALA A 17 -5.52 0.48 15.66
C ALA A 17 -6.89 0.03 16.17
N ILE A 18 -7.43 0.69 17.20
CA ILE A 18 -8.75 0.39 17.76
C ILE A 18 -9.82 0.55 16.68
N ILE A 19 -9.79 1.66 15.92
CA ILE A 19 -10.76 1.91 14.84
C ILE A 19 -10.65 0.86 13.73
N LEU A 20 -9.43 0.52 13.30
CA LEU A 20 -9.21 -0.47 12.24
C LEU A 20 -9.66 -1.88 12.65
N VAL A 21 -9.35 -2.28 13.89
CA VAL A 21 -9.80 -3.58 14.44
C VAL A 21 -11.31 -3.59 14.56
N PHE A 22 -11.91 -2.55 15.16
CA PHE A 22 -13.36 -2.46 15.33
C PHE A 22 -14.09 -2.47 13.98
N ALA A 23 -13.63 -1.68 13.00
CA ALA A 23 -14.22 -1.66 11.68
C ALA A 23 -14.08 -3.04 11.00
N SER A 24 -12.88 -3.61 10.99
CA SER A 24 -12.62 -4.92 10.38
C SER A 24 -13.44 -6.03 11.01
N SER A 25 -13.55 -6.07 12.35
CA SER A 25 -14.31 -7.10 13.04
C SER A 25 -15.80 -7.04 12.75
N ASN A 26 -16.37 -5.83 12.77
CA ASN A 26 -17.80 -5.63 12.51
C ASN A 26 -18.16 -5.89 11.05
N ILE A 27 -17.24 -5.59 10.12
CA ILE A 27 -17.52 -5.65 8.68
C ILE A 27 -17.21 -7.03 8.11
N ASN A 28 -16.11 -7.65 8.53
CA ASN A 28 -15.56 -8.83 7.85
C ASN A 28 -15.65 -10.12 8.66
N TRP A 29 -15.52 -10.11 9.99
CA TRP A 29 -15.23 -11.36 10.73
C TRP A 29 -16.48 -12.18 11.11
N GLY A 30 -17.64 -11.52 11.13
CA GLY A 30 -18.93 -12.13 11.45
C GLY A 30 -19.58 -12.85 10.27
N ARG A 31 -20.48 -13.80 10.60
CA ARG A 31 -21.33 -14.53 9.63
C ARG A 31 -20.49 -15.13 8.48
N GLN A 32 -20.86 -14.84 7.24
CA GLN A 32 -20.18 -15.27 6.01
C GLN A 32 -19.38 -14.14 5.34
N HIS A 33 -19.27 -12.96 5.97
CA HIS A 33 -18.57 -11.82 5.38
C HIS A 33 -17.06 -12.05 5.25
N TRP A 34 -16.50 -12.99 6.01
CA TRP A 34 -15.07 -13.32 5.98
C TRP A 34 -14.62 -13.85 4.61
N LYS A 35 -15.55 -14.41 3.82
CA LYS A 35 -15.29 -14.84 2.44
C LYS A 35 -14.85 -13.69 1.53
N ASN A 36 -15.24 -12.45 1.84
CA ASN A 36 -14.89 -11.25 1.06
C ASN A 36 -13.51 -10.68 1.38
N ILE A 37 -12.80 -11.22 2.38
CA ILE A 37 -11.50 -10.69 2.82
C ILE A 37 -10.41 -10.97 1.78
N ILE A 38 -10.40 -12.20 1.22
CA ILE A 38 -9.44 -12.63 0.20
C ILE A 38 -10.20 -12.75 -1.12
N LYS A 39 -10.14 -11.69 -1.92
CA LYS A 39 -10.87 -11.57 -3.20
C LYS A 39 -9.99 -10.91 -4.27
N ALA A 40 -10.41 -11.03 -5.54
CA ALA A 40 -9.72 -10.46 -6.70
C ALA A 40 -8.20 -10.77 -6.68
N ASP A 41 -7.35 -9.80 -7.01
CA ASP A 41 -5.87 -9.92 -6.99
C ASP A 41 -5.34 -10.50 -5.67
N GLY A 42 -6.04 -10.24 -4.55
CA GLY A 42 -5.75 -10.79 -3.23
C GLY A 42 -5.67 -12.32 -3.19
N LYS A 43 -6.49 -13.03 -3.98
CA LYS A 43 -6.44 -14.49 -4.10
C LYS A 43 -5.11 -14.96 -4.68
N GLY A 44 -4.61 -14.28 -5.71
CA GLY A 44 -3.34 -14.61 -6.33
C GLY A 44 -2.13 -14.33 -5.45
N TYR A 45 -2.11 -13.18 -4.76
CA TYR A 45 -1.08 -12.90 -3.75
C TYR A 45 -1.06 -13.94 -2.63
N TYR A 46 -2.25 -14.36 -2.17
CA TYR A 46 -2.43 -15.28 -1.06
C TYR A 46 -2.06 -16.73 -1.40
N ALA A 47 -2.39 -17.19 -2.61
CA ALA A 47 -2.32 -18.60 -3.03
C ALA A 47 -0.95 -19.27 -2.86
N TRP A 48 0.14 -18.50 -2.86
CA TRP A 48 1.49 -19.01 -2.58
C TRP A 48 1.62 -19.68 -1.20
N LEU A 49 0.82 -19.24 -0.21
CA LEU A 49 0.84 -19.79 1.15
C LEU A 49 0.29 -21.22 1.22
N PRO A 50 -0.97 -21.49 0.84
CA PRO A 50 -1.48 -22.85 0.82
C PRO A 50 -0.70 -23.75 -0.16
N ALA A 51 -0.29 -23.21 -1.31
CA ALA A 51 0.54 -23.93 -2.28
C ALA A 51 1.81 -24.52 -1.63
N PHE A 52 2.52 -23.70 -0.84
CA PHE A 52 3.76 -24.11 -0.19
C PHE A 52 3.54 -24.94 1.09
N PHE A 53 2.65 -24.50 1.99
CA PHE A 53 2.55 -25.08 3.32
C PHE A 53 1.57 -26.26 3.45
N ILE A 54 0.60 -26.38 2.55
CA ILE A 54 -0.51 -27.34 2.67
C ILE A 54 -0.49 -28.33 1.51
N TYR A 55 -0.57 -27.83 0.28
CA TYR A 55 -0.72 -28.68 -0.89
C TYR A 55 0.60 -29.21 -1.43
N ASN A 56 1.74 -28.60 -1.06
CA ASN A 56 3.06 -28.87 -1.65
C ASN A 56 3.03 -28.84 -3.19
N ASP A 57 2.22 -27.92 -3.73
CA ASP A 57 1.90 -27.79 -5.15
C ASP A 57 2.05 -26.33 -5.56
N LEU A 58 3.19 -26.03 -6.19
CA LEU A 58 3.49 -24.71 -6.73
C LEU A 58 2.94 -24.51 -8.15
N HIS A 59 2.27 -25.49 -8.74
CA HIS A 59 1.57 -25.37 -10.03
C HIS A 59 0.10 -25.00 -9.87
N PHE A 60 -0.42 -24.99 -8.63
CA PHE A 60 -1.77 -24.56 -8.27
C PHE A 60 -2.87 -25.42 -8.91
N ASP A 61 -2.64 -26.72 -9.01
CA ASP A 61 -3.61 -27.71 -9.47
C ASP A 61 -4.76 -27.90 -8.46
N PHE A 62 -4.49 -27.65 -7.17
CA PHE A 62 -5.52 -27.60 -6.11
C PHE A 62 -6.60 -26.51 -6.32
N PHE A 63 -6.37 -25.55 -7.23
CA PHE A 63 -7.29 -24.43 -7.46
C PHE A 63 -8.73 -24.87 -7.72
N ASN A 64 -8.95 -25.86 -8.60
CA ASN A 64 -10.33 -26.26 -8.94
C ASN A 64 -11.07 -26.83 -7.71
N GLN A 65 -10.41 -27.67 -6.93
CA GLN A 65 -10.97 -28.26 -5.70
C GLN A 65 -11.38 -27.17 -4.70
N ILE A 66 -10.60 -26.11 -4.57
CA ILE A 66 -10.88 -25.03 -3.61
C ILE A 66 -11.84 -24.00 -4.15
N GLU A 67 -11.54 -23.41 -5.31
CA GLU A 67 -12.23 -22.24 -5.84
C GLU A 67 -13.48 -22.58 -6.65
N LYS A 68 -13.62 -23.83 -7.15
CA LYS A 68 -14.80 -24.27 -7.93
C LYS A 68 -15.68 -25.29 -7.23
N GLU A 69 -15.15 -26.04 -6.27
CA GLU A 69 -15.91 -27.09 -5.59
C GLU A 69 -16.23 -26.72 -4.13
N LYS A 70 -15.20 -26.50 -3.29
CA LYS A 70 -15.40 -26.36 -1.84
C LYS A 70 -15.87 -24.96 -1.40
N TYR A 71 -15.25 -23.90 -1.90
CA TYR A 71 -15.50 -22.51 -1.49
C TYR A 71 -16.03 -21.64 -2.65
N PHE A 72 -16.64 -22.26 -3.65
CA PHE A 72 -17.17 -21.54 -4.82
C PHE A 72 -18.14 -20.42 -4.42
N SER A 73 -17.94 -19.28 -5.07
CA SER A 73 -18.81 -18.12 -5.00
C SER A 73 -18.72 -17.40 -6.34
N GLU A 74 -19.83 -17.33 -7.05
CA GLU A 74 -19.90 -16.71 -8.38
C GLU A 74 -19.42 -15.26 -8.35
N GLU A 75 -19.86 -14.48 -7.34
CA GLU A 75 -19.48 -13.08 -7.13
C GLU A 75 -17.98 -12.88 -6.84
N LEU A 76 -17.31 -13.88 -6.25
CA LEU A 76 -15.91 -13.78 -5.83
C LEU A 76 -14.96 -14.60 -6.71
N TYR A 77 -15.47 -15.29 -7.73
CA TYR A 77 -14.67 -16.15 -8.57
C TYR A 77 -13.60 -15.34 -9.31
N TYR A 78 -12.35 -15.77 -9.20
CA TYR A 78 -11.22 -15.12 -9.86
C TYR A 78 -10.09 -16.14 -10.08
N ASP A 79 -9.78 -16.44 -11.35
CA ASP A 79 -8.66 -17.31 -11.70
C ASP A 79 -7.38 -16.47 -11.80
N TYR A 80 -6.53 -16.59 -10.78
CA TYR A 80 -5.24 -15.89 -10.73
C TYR A 80 -4.14 -16.63 -11.52
N ARG A 81 -4.44 -17.81 -12.06
CA ARG A 81 -3.47 -18.63 -12.76
C ARG A 81 -3.35 -18.17 -14.21
N VAL A 82 -2.15 -18.29 -14.75
CA VAL A 82 -1.85 -18.01 -16.15
C VAL A 82 -1.07 -19.18 -16.72
N VAL A 83 -1.29 -19.48 -18.00
CA VAL A 83 -0.62 -20.58 -18.68
C VAL A 83 0.50 -20.01 -19.54
N VAL A 84 1.72 -20.46 -19.28
CA VAL A 84 2.92 -20.08 -20.03
C VAL A 84 3.65 -21.35 -20.45
N ASN A 85 3.91 -21.53 -21.74
CA ASN A 85 4.50 -22.76 -22.31
C ASN A 85 3.78 -24.04 -21.86
N ASN A 86 2.44 -24.06 -21.89
CA ASN A 86 1.59 -25.16 -21.42
C ASN A 86 1.78 -25.53 -19.94
N LYS A 87 2.41 -24.66 -19.14
CA LYS A 87 2.55 -24.83 -17.69
C LYS A 87 1.84 -23.71 -16.94
N THR A 88 1.17 -24.08 -15.86
CA THR A 88 0.45 -23.15 -15.00
C THR A 88 1.42 -22.41 -14.07
N THR A 89 1.26 -21.10 -13.96
CA THR A 89 1.94 -20.26 -12.98
C THR A 89 0.96 -19.24 -12.40
N ASN A 90 1.39 -18.47 -11.41
CA ASN A 90 0.59 -17.43 -10.79
C ASN A 90 0.88 -16.08 -11.47
N LYS A 91 -0.17 -15.31 -11.78
CA LYS A 91 -0.04 -13.94 -12.28
C LYS A 91 0.80 -13.06 -11.33
N TYR A 92 0.65 -13.26 -10.03
CA TYR A 92 1.16 -12.36 -8.99
C TYR A 92 2.44 -12.87 -8.32
N PHE A 93 3.27 -11.91 -7.89
CA PHE A 93 4.52 -12.19 -7.22
C PHE A 93 4.33 -12.70 -5.77
N VAL A 94 5.32 -13.43 -5.27
CA VAL A 94 5.30 -14.11 -3.96
C VAL A 94 5.46 -13.15 -2.76
N GLY A 95 5.90 -11.91 -2.96
CA GLY A 95 6.31 -11.05 -1.85
C GLY A 95 5.23 -10.73 -0.83
N THR A 96 3.98 -10.55 -1.26
CA THR A 96 2.86 -10.32 -0.35
C THR A 96 2.62 -11.55 0.55
N ALA A 97 2.71 -12.76 -0.01
CA ALA A 97 2.61 -13.99 0.76
C ALA A 97 3.70 -14.10 1.82
N LEU A 98 4.95 -13.73 1.51
CA LEU A 98 6.05 -13.77 2.50
C LEU A 98 5.72 -12.94 3.76
N LEU A 99 5.07 -11.79 3.57
CA LEU A 99 4.65 -10.92 4.68
C LEU A 99 3.41 -11.46 5.40
N GLN A 100 2.52 -12.13 4.68
CA GLN A 100 1.33 -12.78 5.25
C GLN A 100 1.63 -14.10 5.97
N ALA A 101 2.75 -14.77 5.65
CA ALA A 101 3.13 -16.09 6.16
C ALA A 101 3.04 -16.26 7.68
N PRO A 102 3.58 -15.37 8.55
CA PRO A 102 3.46 -15.56 9.99
C PRO A 102 2.00 -15.57 10.47
N PHE A 103 1.12 -14.79 9.84
CA PHE A 103 -0.31 -14.75 10.20
C PHE A 103 -1.06 -15.97 9.68
N PHE A 104 -0.71 -16.45 8.48
CA PHE A 104 -1.23 -17.69 7.92
C PHE A 104 -0.89 -18.90 8.79
N LEU A 105 0.34 -19.00 9.30
CA LEU A 105 0.74 -20.10 10.18
C LEU A 105 -0.03 -20.07 11.51
N VAL A 106 -0.27 -18.88 12.07
CA VAL A 106 -1.13 -18.76 13.27
C VAL A 106 -2.58 -19.15 12.96
N ALA A 107 -3.11 -18.77 11.79
CA ALA A 107 -4.42 -19.23 11.34
C ALA A 107 -4.49 -20.75 11.18
N HIS A 108 -3.46 -21.38 10.62
CA HIS A 108 -3.39 -22.84 10.47
C HIS A 108 -3.47 -23.53 11.84
N LEU A 109 -2.70 -23.05 12.82
CA LEU A 109 -2.74 -23.55 14.20
C LEU A 109 -4.13 -23.39 14.83
N ILE A 110 -4.76 -22.22 14.67
CA ILE A 110 -6.09 -21.95 15.24
C ILE A 110 -7.17 -22.78 14.55
N SER A 111 -7.13 -22.92 13.22
CA SER A 111 -8.06 -23.79 12.49
C SER A 111 -8.02 -25.20 13.03
N ASN A 112 -6.82 -25.75 13.24
CA ASN A 112 -6.65 -27.07 13.84
C ASN A 112 -7.24 -27.16 15.26
N ILE A 113 -6.96 -26.20 16.14
CA ILE A 113 -7.47 -26.19 17.53
C ILE A 113 -9.01 -26.05 17.57
N THR A 114 -9.59 -25.30 16.63
CA THR A 114 -11.04 -25.07 16.55
C THR A 114 -11.79 -26.12 15.73
N ASN A 115 -11.11 -27.18 15.26
CA ASN A 115 -11.67 -28.21 14.36
C ASN A 115 -12.31 -27.63 13.08
N ASN A 116 -11.77 -26.52 12.56
CA ASN A 116 -12.10 -25.99 11.24
C ASN A 116 -11.19 -26.62 10.18
N ASP A 117 -11.61 -26.55 8.91
CA ASP A 117 -10.79 -27.03 7.80
C ASP A 117 -9.38 -26.39 7.82
N THR A 118 -8.35 -27.23 7.73
CA THR A 118 -6.93 -26.82 7.70
C THR A 118 -6.40 -26.80 6.26
N ASP A 119 -7.22 -26.32 5.33
CA ASP A 119 -6.97 -26.35 3.88
C ASP A 119 -6.45 -25.03 3.29
N GLY A 120 -6.26 -24.02 4.14
CA GLY A 120 -5.81 -22.70 3.75
C GLY A 120 -6.93 -21.73 3.36
N TYR A 121 -8.20 -22.12 3.38
CA TYR A 121 -9.28 -21.28 2.86
C TYR A 121 -10.46 -21.11 3.84
N SER A 122 -10.44 -21.84 4.96
CA SER A 122 -11.40 -21.66 6.04
C SER A 122 -11.33 -20.29 6.73
N LYS A 123 -12.35 -20.01 7.55
CA LYS A 123 -12.60 -18.70 8.16
C LYS A 123 -11.38 -18.04 8.83
N TRP A 124 -10.59 -18.80 9.58
CA TRP A 124 -9.47 -18.21 10.33
C TRP A 124 -8.36 -17.70 9.42
N TYR A 125 -8.09 -18.36 8.30
CA TYR A 125 -7.12 -17.88 7.33
C TYR A 125 -7.47 -16.48 6.84
N ALA A 126 -8.71 -16.30 6.39
CA ALA A 126 -9.21 -14.99 5.97
C ALA A 126 -9.06 -13.95 7.09
N ILE A 127 -9.55 -14.23 8.30
CA ILE A 127 -9.47 -13.28 9.43
C ILE A 127 -8.01 -12.89 9.73
N PHE A 128 -7.07 -13.84 9.74
CA PHE A 128 -5.67 -13.55 10.03
C PHE A 128 -4.97 -12.78 8.91
N ILE A 129 -5.39 -12.92 7.65
CA ILE A 129 -4.93 -12.02 6.58
C ILE A 129 -5.44 -10.58 6.81
N ASN A 130 -6.68 -10.42 7.31
CA ASN A 130 -7.14 -9.09 7.70
C ASN A 130 -6.35 -8.51 8.88
N ILE A 131 -6.02 -9.34 9.88
CA ILE A 131 -5.14 -8.95 11.00
C ILE A 131 -3.73 -8.59 10.50
N ALA A 132 -3.20 -9.33 9.52
CA ALA A 132 -1.92 -9.02 8.88
C ALA A 132 -1.94 -7.61 8.26
N ALA A 133 -2.98 -7.27 7.50
CA ALA A 133 -3.14 -5.94 6.92
C ALA A 133 -3.17 -4.84 8.01
N ILE A 134 -3.90 -5.05 9.11
CA ILE A 134 -3.91 -4.11 10.24
C ILE A 134 -2.49 -3.97 10.82
N PHE A 135 -1.81 -5.08 11.07
CA PHE A 135 -0.45 -5.08 11.60
C PHE A 135 0.50 -4.28 10.71
N TYR A 136 0.51 -4.54 9.40
CA TYR A 136 1.41 -3.84 8.46
C TYR A 136 1.03 -2.37 8.28
N ALA A 137 -0.25 -2.01 8.30
CA ALA A 137 -0.67 -0.61 8.31
C ALA A 137 -0.10 0.13 9.54
N LEU A 138 -0.21 -0.47 10.73
CA LEU A 138 0.33 0.09 11.97
C LEU A 138 1.86 0.15 11.94
N ALA A 139 2.53 -0.87 11.40
CA ALA A 139 3.98 -0.88 11.21
C ALA A 139 4.43 0.28 10.29
N GLY A 140 3.73 0.50 9.17
CA GLY A 140 3.99 1.63 8.28
C GLY A 140 3.80 2.99 8.96
N LEU A 141 2.74 3.15 9.76
CA LEU A 141 2.53 4.37 10.56
C LEU A 141 3.62 4.56 11.63
N LEU A 142 4.08 3.50 12.28
CA LEU A 142 5.16 3.54 13.27
C LEU A 142 6.49 3.96 12.63
N PHE A 143 6.89 3.34 11.51
CA PHE A 143 8.09 3.74 10.79
C PHE A 143 7.98 5.16 10.22
N THR A 144 6.80 5.54 9.75
CA THR A 144 6.58 6.93 9.32
C THR A 144 6.73 7.90 10.50
N ASN A 145 6.18 7.62 11.68
CA ASN A 145 6.39 8.45 12.87
C ASN A 145 7.89 8.59 13.21
N GLN A 146 8.66 7.49 13.13
CA GLN A 146 10.10 7.51 13.36
C GLN A 146 10.86 8.31 12.28
N LEU A 147 10.45 8.21 11.02
CA LEU A 147 10.95 9.06 9.93
C LEU A 147 10.69 10.54 10.25
N LEU A 148 9.44 10.93 10.53
CA LEU A 148 9.10 12.33 10.83
C LEU A 148 9.85 12.85 12.06
N LYS A 149 10.11 12.01 13.06
CA LYS A 149 10.92 12.35 14.23
C LYS A 149 12.37 12.69 13.84
N THR A 150 12.93 12.02 12.84
CA THR A 150 14.29 12.28 12.32
C THR A 150 14.41 13.66 11.67
N PHE A 151 13.30 14.20 11.16
CA PHE A 151 13.19 15.58 10.65
C PHE A 151 12.77 16.59 11.71
N SER A 152 12.82 16.23 13.00
CA SER A 152 12.46 17.11 14.12
C SER A 152 11.03 17.66 14.07
N ILE A 153 10.11 16.96 13.38
CA ILE A 153 8.69 17.33 13.36
C ILE A 153 8.11 17.15 14.77
N ASN A 154 7.40 18.15 15.27
CA ASN A 154 6.86 18.10 16.63
C ASN A 154 5.80 16.98 16.77
N SER A 155 5.63 16.48 18.00
CA SER A 155 4.76 15.34 18.30
C SER A 155 3.29 15.56 17.95
N ILE A 156 2.78 16.80 18.04
CA ILE A 156 1.41 17.14 17.64
C ILE A 156 1.24 17.01 16.13
N ASN A 157 2.15 17.60 15.36
CA ASN A 157 2.11 17.56 13.89
C ASN A 157 2.26 16.13 13.37
N ARG A 158 3.15 15.33 13.97
CA ARG A 158 3.26 13.90 13.67
C ARG A 158 1.92 13.18 13.91
N GLY A 159 1.28 13.37 15.07
CA GLY A 159 -0.03 12.77 15.35
C GLY A 159 -1.11 13.19 14.37
N ILE A 160 -1.22 14.49 14.07
CA ILE A 160 -2.19 15.02 13.11
C ILE A 160 -1.96 14.42 11.72
N THR A 161 -0.72 14.38 11.24
CA THR A 161 -0.38 13.79 9.93
C THR A 161 -0.76 12.31 9.86
N LEU A 162 -0.41 11.51 10.88
CA LEU A 162 -0.72 10.08 10.90
C LEU A 162 -2.23 9.83 10.93
N LEU A 163 -2.98 10.60 11.73
CA LEU A 163 -4.44 10.49 11.80
C LEU A 163 -5.06 10.85 10.45
N LEU A 164 -4.73 12.02 9.92
CA LEU A 164 -5.30 12.52 8.68
C LEU A 164 -5.00 11.57 7.52
N PHE A 165 -3.76 11.12 7.34
CA PHE A 165 -3.47 10.22 6.23
C PHE A 165 -4.06 8.82 6.39
N SER A 166 -4.33 8.38 7.62
CA SER A 166 -5.03 7.10 7.83
C SER A 166 -6.48 7.15 7.34
N PHE A 167 -7.16 8.30 7.49
CA PHE A 167 -8.62 8.42 7.25
C PHE A 167 -9.02 9.41 6.15
N ALA A 168 -8.12 10.25 5.66
CA ALA A 168 -8.34 11.18 4.54
C ALA A 168 -7.73 10.69 3.22
N THR A 169 -7.28 9.43 3.20
CA THR A 169 -6.78 8.74 2.02
C THR A 169 -7.43 7.35 1.95
N ASN A 170 -7.06 6.58 0.93
CA ASN A 170 -7.52 5.21 0.75
C ASN A 170 -6.93 4.19 1.74
N LEU A 171 -6.01 4.57 2.64
CA LEU A 171 -5.40 3.63 3.60
C LEU A 171 -6.43 2.85 4.41
N PHE A 172 -7.41 3.54 5.03
CA PHE A 172 -8.48 2.89 5.79
C PHE A 172 -9.24 1.86 4.95
N TYR A 173 -9.63 2.22 3.73
CA TYR A 173 -10.34 1.31 2.83
C TYR A 173 -9.53 0.06 2.52
N TYR A 174 -8.24 0.17 2.18
CA TYR A 174 -7.44 -1.00 1.83
C TYR A 174 -7.08 -1.89 3.03
N VAL A 175 -7.16 -1.39 4.26
CA VAL A 175 -7.04 -2.25 5.45
C VAL A 175 -8.35 -3.01 5.72
N VAL A 176 -9.50 -2.37 5.52
CA VAL A 176 -10.80 -2.94 5.92
C VAL A 176 -11.49 -3.67 4.76
N GLY A 177 -11.59 -3.05 3.59
CA GLY A 177 -12.32 -3.58 2.43
C GLY A 177 -11.52 -4.54 1.55
N GLU A 178 -10.19 -4.37 1.46
CA GLU A 178 -9.31 -5.16 0.59
C GLU A 178 -7.96 -5.56 1.25
N PRO A 179 -7.98 -6.18 2.44
CA PRO A 179 -6.77 -6.46 3.22
C PRO A 179 -5.78 -7.46 2.59
N ALA A 180 -6.24 -8.29 1.65
CA ALA A 180 -5.37 -9.25 0.97
C ALA A 180 -4.53 -8.61 -0.16
N MET A 181 -4.77 -7.34 -0.51
CA MET A 181 -4.04 -6.64 -1.56
C MET A 181 -2.60 -6.29 -1.15
N SER A 182 -1.70 -6.20 -2.13
CA SER A 182 -0.28 -5.90 -1.92
C SER A 182 0.03 -4.51 -1.34
N HIS A 183 -0.89 -3.55 -1.43
CA HIS A 183 -0.63 -2.14 -1.16
C HIS A 183 -0.25 -1.83 0.29
N ILE A 184 -0.99 -2.35 1.28
CA ILE A 184 -0.71 -2.08 2.71
C ILE A 184 0.64 -2.65 3.14
N TYR A 185 0.98 -3.83 2.63
CA TYR A 185 2.26 -4.48 2.87
C TYR A 185 3.40 -3.68 2.23
N SER A 186 3.20 -3.20 0.99
CA SER A 186 4.16 -2.34 0.32
C SER A 186 4.35 -1.01 1.05
N PHE A 187 3.27 -0.38 1.52
CA PHE A 187 3.32 0.82 2.33
C PHE A 187 4.22 0.61 3.55
N ALA A 188 4.02 -0.47 4.31
CA ALA A 188 4.84 -0.76 5.49
C ALA A 188 6.33 -0.91 5.15
N CYS A 189 6.66 -1.66 4.09
CA CYS A 189 8.04 -1.84 3.64
C CYS A 189 8.66 -0.52 3.15
N ILE A 190 7.92 0.31 2.41
CA ILE A 190 8.37 1.62 1.95
C ILE A 190 8.56 2.60 3.13
N SER A 191 7.65 2.61 4.12
CA SER A 191 7.81 3.42 5.34
C SER A 191 9.08 3.05 6.09
N ALA A 192 9.33 1.75 6.25
CA ALA A 192 10.55 1.23 6.86
C ALA A 192 11.79 1.62 6.05
N PHE A 193 11.73 1.48 4.72
CA PHE A 193 12.83 1.85 3.82
C PHE A 193 13.18 3.32 3.97
N LEU A 194 12.19 4.22 3.96
CA LEU A 194 12.43 5.65 4.16
C LEU A 194 13.04 5.96 5.53
N HIS A 195 12.57 5.31 6.59
CA HIS A 195 13.13 5.49 7.93
C HIS A 195 14.60 5.07 8.04
N TYR A 196 14.95 3.91 7.48
CA TYR A 196 16.35 3.46 7.49
C TYR A 196 17.21 4.24 6.48
N ALA A 197 16.62 4.75 5.39
CA ALA A 197 17.30 5.62 4.44
C ALA A 197 17.71 6.94 5.09
N SER A 198 16.86 7.54 5.94
CA SER A 198 17.24 8.75 6.68
C SER A 198 18.39 8.53 7.66
N LYS A 199 18.67 7.28 8.04
CA LYS A 199 19.74 6.88 8.97
C LYS A 199 20.99 6.33 8.28
N LEU A 200 21.07 6.40 6.94
CA LEU A 200 22.21 5.86 6.18
C LEU A 200 23.57 6.38 6.63
N LYS A 201 23.63 7.61 7.16
CA LYS A 201 24.85 8.24 7.66
C LYS A 201 25.25 7.78 9.06
N GLU A 202 24.32 7.22 9.82
CA GLU A 202 24.48 6.98 11.27
C GLU A 202 25.02 5.58 11.59
N GLY A 203 24.96 4.60 10.67
CA GLY A 203 25.33 3.23 11.01
C GLY A 203 25.66 2.30 9.85
N LYS A 204 26.48 1.27 10.12
CA LYS A 204 26.93 0.28 9.12
C LYS A 204 25.81 -0.64 8.64
N ASN A 205 24.80 -0.90 9.49
CA ASN A 205 23.74 -1.88 9.22
C ASN A 205 22.60 -1.32 8.36
N ALA A 206 22.45 0.01 8.26
CA ALA A 206 21.36 0.64 7.50
C ALA A 206 21.36 0.18 6.04
N MET A 207 22.54 0.01 5.42
CA MET A 207 22.64 -0.43 4.03
C MET A 207 22.15 -1.85 3.80
N TYR A 208 22.45 -2.78 4.71
CA TYR A 208 21.98 -4.16 4.62
C TYR A 208 20.47 -4.26 4.86
N ILE A 209 19.95 -3.52 5.84
CA ILE A 209 18.51 -3.43 6.10
C ILE A 209 17.78 -2.86 4.88
N LEU A 210 18.32 -1.81 4.25
CA LEU A 210 17.75 -1.25 3.02
C LEU A 210 17.77 -2.23 1.86
N SER A 211 18.81 -3.06 1.72
CA SER A 211 18.85 -4.12 0.71
C SER A 211 17.76 -5.16 0.91
N VAL A 212 17.55 -5.61 2.15
CA VAL A 212 16.46 -6.54 2.49
C VAL A 212 15.10 -5.89 2.21
N LEU A 213 14.89 -4.65 2.67
CA LEU A 213 13.63 -3.93 2.47
C LEU A 213 13.36 -3.67 0.98
N LEU A 214 14.37 -3.27 0.21
CA LEU A 214 14.22 -3.05 -1.23
C LEU A 214 13.90 -4.37 -1.95
N ALA A 215 14.52 -5.48 -1.55
CA ALA A 215 14.19 -6.79 -2.11
C ALA A 215 12.73 -7.18 -1.81
N LEU A 216 12.26 -6.97 -0.57
CA LEU A 216 10.85 -7.18 -0.21
C LEU A 216 9.91 -6.26 -0.99
N ILE A 217 10.25 -4.98 -1.16
CA ILE A 217 9.47 -4.02 -1.96
C ILE A 217 9.32 -4.52 -3.40
N VAL A 218 10.42 -4.99 -4.02
CA VAL A 218 10.41 -5.53 -5.39
C VAL A 218 9.59 -6.82 -5.48
N LEU A 219 9.75 -7.73 -4.51
CA LEU A 219 8.98 -8.98 -4.48
C LEU A 219 7.47 -8.74 -4.25
N VAL A 220 7.10 -7.71 -3.48
CA VAL A 220 5.69 -7.35 -3.27
C VAL A 220 5.14 -6.71 -4.54
N ARG A 221 5.83 -5.71 -5.09
CA ARG A 221 5.44 -4.95 -6.29
C ARG A 221 6.69 -4.44 -7.03
N PRO A 222 7.09 -5.02 -8.17
CA PRO A 222 8.34 -4.66 -8.87
C PRO A 222 8.45 -3.18 -9.24
N VAL A 223 7.34 -2.56 -9.66
CA VAL A 223 7.27 -1.13 -10.00
C VAL A 223 7.73 -0.23 -8.83
N ASN A 224 7.61 -0.71 -7.60
CA ASN A 224 7.97 0.07 -6.41
C ASN A 224 9.47 0.21 -6.18
N ILE A 225 10.32 -0.40 -7.01
CA ILE A 225 11.76 -0.11 -7.06
C ILE A 225 12.06 1.38 -7.28
N ILE A 226 11.12 2.12 -7.89
CA ILE A 226 11.19 3.57 -8.09
C ILE A 226 11.46 4.33 -6.78
N ILE A 227 11.11 3.78 -5.61
CA ILE A 227 11.38 4.39 -4.30
C ILE A 227 12.86 4.73 -4.09
N VAL A 228 13.79 4.02 -4.72
CA VAL A 228 15.23 4.32 -4.67
C VAL A 228 15.52 5.75 -5.16
N GLY A 229 14.70 6.30 -6.05
CA GLY A 229 14.82 7.67 -6.55
C GLY A 229 14.66 8.75 -5.48
N ILE A 230 14.07 8.43 -4.31
CA ILE A 230 13.97 9.38 -3.20
C ILE A 230 15.28 9.53 -2.41
N LEU A 231 16.24 8.59 -2.56
CA LEU A 231 17.43 8.56 -1.71
C LEU A 231 18.23 9.88 -1.65
N PRO A 232 18.44 10.63 -2.76
CA PRO A 232 19.12 11.92 -2.72
C PRO A 232 18.51 12.91 -1.72
N PHE A 233 17.20 12.84 -1.44
CA PHE A 233 16.51 13.72 -0.48
C PHE A 233 17.11 13.67 0.95
N PHE A 234 17.71 12.55 1.35
CA PHE A 234 18.29 12.39 2.69
C PHE A 234 19.68 13.02 2.85
N PHE A 235 20.23 13.60 1.78
CA PHE A 235 21.60 14.14 1.74
C PHE A 235 21.59 15.67 1.59
N SER A 236 22.73 16.30 1.85
CA SER A 236 22.88 17.75 1.70
C SER A 236 23.17 18.18 0.26
N GLY A 237 23.68 17.26 -0.58
CA GLY A 237 24.00 17.48 -1.98
C GLY A 237 24.51 16.20 -2.66
N PHE A 238 24.72 16.26 -3.98
CA PHE A 238 25.20 15.11 -4.77
C PHE A 238 26.55 14.57 -4.28
N LYS A 239 27.49 15.44 -3.91
CA LYS A 239 28.80 15.02 -3.40
C LYS A 239 28.66 14.16 -2.13
N ASP A 240 27.86 14.61 -1.18
CA ASP A 240 27.58 13.90 0.09
C ASP A 240 26.84 12.57 -0.16
N PHE A 241 25.88 12.56 -1.09
CA PHE A 241 25.19 11.36 -1.54
C PHE A 241 26.17 10.32 -2.12
N PHE A 242 26.95 10.69 -3.14
CA PHE A 242 27.86 9.76 -3.80
C PHE A 242 28.96 9.27 -2.86
N ILE A 243 29.53 10.13 -2.01
CA ILE A 243 30.54 9.69 -1.03
C ILE A 243 29.92 8.69 -0.05
N THR A 244 28.74 8.96 0.50
CA THR A 244 28.12 8.05 1.49
C THR A 244 27.76 6.70 0.88
N ILE A 245 27.22 6.72 -0.35
CA ILE A 245 26.72 5.50 -1.01
C ILE A 245 27.86 4.71 -1.65
N LEU A 246 28.84 5.35 -2.30
CA LEU A 246 29.87 4.68 -3.11
C LEU A 246 31.18 4.41 -2.38
N SER A 247 31.52 5.17 -1.33
CA SER A 247 32.79 4.95 -0.62
C SER A 247 32.94 3.55 0.01
N PRO A 248 31.89 2.88 0.52
CA PRO A 248 32.08 1.59 1.15
C PRO A 248 31.82 0.43 0.20
N ILE A 249 32.71 0.24 -0.78
CA ILE A 249 32.53 -0.75 -1.84
C ILE A 249 32.21 -2.17 -1.34
N LYS A 250 32.84 -2.60 -0.23
CA LYS A 250 32.55 -3.90 0.41
C LYS A 250 31.11 -4.00 0.94
N ARG A 251 30.58 -2.90 1.50
CA ARG A 251 29.20 -2.86 2.00
C ARG A 251 28.22 -2.89 0.84
N ILE A 252 28.47 -2.11 -0.22
CA ILE A 252 27.65 -2.13 -1.44
C ILE A 252 27.60 -3.53 -2.03
N PHE A 253 28.75 -4.17 -2.19
CA PHE A 253 28.85 -5.51 -2.76
C PHE A 253 28.00 -6.52 -1.97
N LEU A 254 28.16 -6.56 -0.64
CA LEU A 254 27.34 -7.46 0.20
C LEU A 254 25.85 -7.08 0.18
N SER A 255 25.52 -5.79 0.16
CA SER A 255 24.16 -5.29 0.01
C SER A 255 23.52 -5.72 -1.33
N VAL A 256 24.28 -5.70 -2.42
CA VAL A 256 23.84 -6.18 -3.73
C VAL A 256 23.63 -7.70 -3.71
N ILE A 257 24.53 -8.46 -3.09
CA ILE A 257 24.35 -9.91 -2.92
C ILE A 257 23.09 -10.21 -2.13
N ILE A 258 22.85 -9.54 -1.00
CA ILE A 258 21.63 -9.72 -0.19
C ILE A 258 20.39 -9.42 -1.02
N PHE A 259 20.40 -8.30 -1.76
CA PHE A 259 19.27 -7.92 -2.62
C PHE A 259 19.02 -8.98 -3.70
N ILE A 260 20.05 -9.41 -4.43
CA ILE A 260 19.93 -10.43 -5.49
C ILE A 260 19.48 -11.76 -4.91
N ALA A 261 20.07 -12.21 -3.80
CA ALA A 261 19.70 -13.47 -3.15
C ALA A 261 18.21 -13.51 -2.82
N ILE A 262 17.66 -12.46 -2.22
CA ILE A 262 16.24 -12.41 -1.86
C ILE A 262 15.36 -12.26 -3.11
N THR A 263 15.66 -11.33 -4.00
CA THR A 263 14.84 -11.08 -5.22
C THR A 263 14.87 -12.25 -6.20
N SER A 264 15.93 -13.04 -6.23
CA SER A 264 16.05 -14.25 -7.06
C SER A 264 14.97 -15.30 -6.75
N THR A 265 14.32 -15.23 -5.58
CA THR A 265 13.19 -16.09 -5.22
C THR A 265 12.13 -16.13 -6.32
N GLN A 266 11.75 -14.98 -6.89
CA GLN A 266 10.71 -14.95 -7.91
C GLN A 266 11.14 -15.59 -9.24
N PRO A 267 12.28 -15.22 -9.86
CA PRO A 267 12.76 -15.92 -11.07
C PRO A 267 13.00 -17.41 -10.88
N LEU A 268 13.45 -17.85 -9.70
CA LEU A 268 13.64 -19.27 -9.40
C LEU A 268 12.31 -20.02 -9.33
N LEU A 269 11.27 -19.43 -8.72
CA LEU A 269 9.92 -20.00 -8.72
C LEU A 269 9.37 -20.10 -10.14
N TYR A 270 9.55 -19.05 -10.96
CA TYR A 270 9.15 -19.09 -12.36
C TYR A 270 9.90 -20.15 -13.15
N PHE A 271 11.20 -20.31 -12.94
CA PHE A 271 11.99 -21.32 -13.62
C PHE A 271 11.52 -22.72 -13.24
N TYR A 272 11.24 -22.96 -11.95
CA TYR A 272 10.65 -24.21 -11.48
C TYR A 272 9.29 -24.50 -12.13
N GLN A 273 8.40 -23.50 -12.17
CA GLN A 273 7.05 -23.66 -12.70
C GLN A 273 7.01 -23.81 -14.22
N THR A 274 7.75 -22.95 -14.95
CA THR A 274 7.59 -22.74 -16.40
C THR A 274 8.81 -23.13 -17.22
N GLY A 275 9.98 -23.29 -16.61
CA GLY A 275 11.28 -23.45 -17.29
C GLY A 275 11.90 -22.12 -17.76
N MET A 276 11.30 -20.98 -17.42
CA MET A 276 11.82 -19.65 -17.76
C MET A 276 12.02 -18.80 -16.51
N PHE A 277 13.08 -18.00 -16.46
CA PHE A 277 13.33 -17.08 -15.35
C PHE A 277 12.38 -15.86 -15.34
N PHE A 278 11.91 -15.44 -16.52
CA PHE A 278 11.06 -14.26 -16.69
C PHE A 278 9.93 -14.53 -17.70
N PRO A 279 8.97 -15.41 -17.37
CA PRO A 279 7.77 -15.61 -18.18
C PRO A 279 6.89 -14.36 -18.18
N ASP A 280 6.14 -14.13 -19.25
CA ASP A 280 5.09 -13.11 -19.27
C ASP A 280 3.87 -13.59 -18.48
N THR A 281 3.76 -13.16 -17.23
CA THR A 281 2.62 -13.48 -16.35
C THR A 281 1.49 -12.44 -16.42
N TYR A 282 1.67 -11.39 -17.22
CA TYR A 282 0.74 -10.26 -17.37
C TYR A 282 0.44 -10.06 -18.87
N PRO A 283 -0.12 -11.07 -19.56
CA PRO A 283 -0.29 -11.03 -21.01
C PRO A 283 -1.20 -9.87 -21.42
N GLY A 284 -0.69 -9.00 -22.29
CA GLY A 284 -1.40 -7.81 -22.78
C GLY A 284 -1.44 -6.63 -21.80
N GLU A 285 -0.81 -6.74 -20.62
CA GLU A 285 -0.76 -5.70 -19.61
C GLU A 285 0.65 -5.09 -19.52
N HIS A 286 0.85 -3.91 -20.11
CA HIS A 286 2.17 -3.29 -20.20
C HIS A 286 2.13 -1.78 -19.88
N PHE A 287 3.30 -1.18 -19.66
CA PHE A 287 3.41 0.28 -19.53
C PHE A 287 3.43 0.95 -20.90
N ASN A 288 2.59 1.97 -21.08
CA ASN A 288 2.61 2.90 -22.22
C ASN A 288 3.28 4.22 -21.79
N PHE A 289 4.62 4.22 -21.77
CA PHE A 289 5.41 5.40 -21.39
C PHE A 289 5.29 6.56 -22.39
N LEU A 290 4.92 6.30 -23.64
CA LEU A 290 4.76 7.33 -24.67
C LEU A 290 3.43 8.09 -24.53
N ASN A 291 2.41 7.48 -23.92
CA ASN A 291 1.09 8.10 -23.73
C ASN A 291 0.64 7.99 -22.26
N PRO A 292 1.30 8.69 -21.31
CA PRO A 292 0.91 8.64 -19.92
C PRO A 292 -0.39 9.43 -19.68
N HIS A 293 -1.31 8.86 -18.91
CA HIS A 293 -2.59 9.49 -18.58
C HIS A 293 -2.51 10.42 -17.35
N ILE A 294 -1.51 11.32 -17.31
CA ILE A 294 -1.19 12.14 -16.11
C ILE A 294 -2.40 12.92 -15.60
N ILE A 295 -3.05 13.70 -16.48
CA ILE A 295 -4.18 14.55 -16.08
C ILE A 295 -5.35 13.71 -15.60
N SER A 296 -5.66 12.60 -16.30
CA SER A 296 -6.72 11.69 -15.91
C SER A 296 -6.41 11.01 -14.56
N PHE A 297 -5.18 10.56 -14.36
CA PHE A 297 -4.72 9.95 -13.11
C PHE A 297 -4.86 10.90 -11.92
N LEU A 298 -4.63 12.20 -12.12
CA LEU A 298 -4.71 13.19 -11.04
C LEU A 298 -6.14 13.69 -10.78
N PHE A 299 -6.96 13.90 -11.82
CA PHE A 299 -8.20 14.69 -11.71
C PHE A 299 -9.47 14.00 -12.24
N SER A 300 -9.37 12.85 -12.91
CA SER A 300 -10.55 12.22 -13.52
C SER A 300 -11.61 11.83 -12.48
N PHE A 301 -12.88 11.95 -12.86
CA PHE A 301 -14.00 11.39 -12.09
C PHE A 301 -13.95 9.86 -11.99
N LYS A 302 -13.21 9.18 -12.88
CA LYS A 302 -13.06 7.73 -12.81
C LYS A 302 -12.36 7.32 -11.51
N LYS A 303 -11.09 7.71 -11.32
CA LYS A 303 -10.25 7.39 -10.15
C LYS A 303 -9.19 8.45 -9.81
N GLY A 304 -9.44 9.71 -10.16
CA GLY A 304 -8.48 10.81 -10.00
C GLY A 304 -7.99 10.97 -8.57
N LEU A 305 -6.68 10.94 -8.39
CA LEU A 305 -6.02 11.00 -7.08
C LEU A 305 -6.52 12.15 -6.20
N PHE A 306 -6.59 13.36 -6.76
CA PHE A 306 -6.95 14.55 -5.99
C PHE A 306 -8.45 14.70 -5.77
N LEU A 307 -9.28 13.99 -6.54
CA LEU A 307 -10.72 13.97 -6.35
C LEU A 307 -11.12 13.08 -5.16
N TYR A 308 -10.50 11.90 -5.07
CA TYR A 308 -10.81 10.90 -4.05
C TYR A 308 -9.89 10.96 -2.82
N SER A 309 -8.76 11.68 -2.90
CA SER A 309 -7.81 11.88 -1.81
C SER A 309 -7.19 13.30 -1.84
N PRO A 310 -8.01 14.36 -1.72
CA PRO A 310 -7.58 15.75 -1.87
C PRO A 310 -6.49 16.19 -0.89
N ILE A 311 -6.33 15.50 0.25
CA ILE A 311 -5.23 15.78 1.20
C ILE A 311 -3.84 15.63 0.55
N ILE A 312 -3.73 14.77 -0.47
CA ILE A 312 -2.47 14.58 -1.19
C ILE A 312 -2.12 15.84 -1.99
N LEU A 313 -3.10 16.55 -2.56
CA LEU A 313 -2.85 17.83 -3.22
C LEU A 313 -2.32 18.88 -2.23
N ILE A 314 -2.93 18.96 -1.04
CA ILE A 314 -2.48 19.87 0.03
C ILE A 314 -1.04 19.55 0.45
N SER A 315 -0.69 18.26 0.52
CA SER A 315 0.65 17.83 0.91
C SER A 315 1.73 18.42 0.03
N LEU A 316 1.47 18.63 -1.27
CA LEU A 316 2.46 19.14 -2.23
C LEU A 316 2.93 20.57 -1.91
N ILE A 317 2.18 21.35 -1.13
CA ILE A 317 2.60 22.68 -0.65
C ILE A 317 3.93 22.57 0.13
N GLY A 318 4.18 21.45 0.82
CA GLY A 318 5.41 21.26 1.58
C GLY A 318 6.65 21.16 0.70
N ILE A 319 6.52 20.82 -0.58
CA ILE A 319 7.65 20.81 -1.53
C ILE A 319 8.23 22.22 -1.64
N TYR A 320 7.36 23.23 -1.77
CA TYR A 320 7.78 24.63 -1.84
C TYR A 320 8.55 25.05 -0.57
N ILE A 321 8.05 24.67 0.61
CA ILE A 321 8.72 24.96 1.89
C ILE A 321 10.09 24.28 1.97
N ILE A 322 10.16 22.99 1.65
CA ILE A 322 11.41 22.22 1.65
C ILE A 322 12.40 22.84 0.66
N PHE A 323 11.95 23.26 -0.52
CA PHE A 323 12.77 23.89 -1.54
C PHE A 323 13.43 25.19 -1.05
N HIS A 324 12.67 26.02 -0.33
CA HIS A 324 13.20 27.26 0.24
C HIS A 324 14.15 27.04 1.42
N GLN A 325 14.01 25.93 2.15
CA GLN A 325 14.95 25.55 3.23
C GLN A 325 16.23 24.90 2.67
N ASN A 326 16.09 24.02 1.67
CA ASN A 326 17.18 23.35 1.01
C ASN A 326 16.79 22.98 -0.43
N LYS A 327 17.36 23.71 -1.40
CA LYS A 327 17.07 23.53 -2.83
C LYS A 327 17.30 22.10 -3.30
N PHE A 328 18.39 21.45 -2.85
CA PHE A 328 18.72 20.08 -3.27
C PHE A 328 17.66 19.08 -2.80
N LYS A 329 17.22 19.18 -1.54
CA LYS A 329 16.12 18.34 -1.03
C LYS A 329 14.81 18.61 -1.74
N GLY A 330 14.47 19.89 -1.95
CA GLY A 330 13.26 20.29 -2.67
C GLY A 330 13.23 19.75 -4.11
N PHE A 331 14.32 19.89 -4.86
CA PHE A 331 14.45 19.31 -6.19
C PHE A 331 14.38 17.78 -6.17
N SER A 332 15.04 17.12 -5.21
CA SER A 332 15.04 15.66 -5.11
C SER A 332 13.62 15.10 -4.92
N ILE A 333 12.85 15.67 -3.99
CA ILE A 333 11.49 15.18 -3.72
C ILE A 333 10.51 15.55 -4.83
N MET A 334 10.64 16.74 -5.43
CA MET A 334 9.84 17.14 -6.58
C MET A 334 10.10 16.22 -7.77
N PHE A 335 11.37 15.95 -8.08
CA PHE A 335 11.76 15.05 -9.16
C PHE A 335 11.24 13.63 -8.93
N PHE A 336 11.39 13.10 -7.71
CA PHE A 336 10.86 11.79 -7.34
C PHE A 336 9.33 11.71 -7.55
N ILE A 337 8.57 12.69 -7.03
CA ILE A 337 7.10 12.71 -7.16
C ILE A 337 6.69 12.82 -8.64
N SER A 338 7.40 13.61 -9.45
CA SER A 338 7.14 13.73 -10.88
C SER A 338 7.36 12.41 -11.62
N ILE A 339 8.47 11.71 -11.37
CA ILE A 339 8.72 10.38 -11.96
C ILE A 339 7.67 9.38 -11.46
N LEU A 340 7.33 9.43 -10.17
CA LEU A 340 6.32 8.55 -9.58
C LEU A 340 4.97 8.70 -10.31
N ILE A 341 4.48 9.94 -10.47
CA ILE A 341 3.22 10.21 -11.18
C ILE A 341 3.33 9.78 -12.66
N TYR A 342 4.44 10.09 -13.32
CA TYR A 342 4.67 9.68 -14.71
C TYR A 342 4.57 8.16 -14.86
N VAL A 343 5.37 7.39 -14.11
CA VAL A 343 5.40 5.92 -14.20
C VAL A 343 4.04 5.32 -13.85
N LEU A 344 3.41 5.78 -12.77
CA LEU A 344 2.11 5.25 -12.36
C LEU A 344 0.99 5.60 -13.35
N SER A 345 1.03 6.77 -13.99
CA SER A 345 0.05 7.13 -15.03
C SER A 345 0.31 6.49 -16.39
N SER A 346 1.46 5.85 -16.58
CA SER A 346 1.82 5.09 -17.79
C SER A 346 1.32 3.65 -17.78
N TRP A 347 0.76 3.13 -16.70
CA TRP A 347 0.20 1.78 -16.70
C TRP A 347 -0.98 1.69 -17.70
N TRP A 348 -1.09 0.60 -18.49
CA TRP A 348 -2.14 0.45 -19.51
C TRP A 348 -3.53 0.77 -18.97
N ASN A 349 -3.79 0.34 -17.74
CA ASN A 349 -4.99 0.66 -16.98
C ASN A 349 -4.63 1.73 -15.94
N TRP A 350 -4.53 2.99 -16.38
CA TRP A 350 -4.12 4.10 -15.51
C TRP A 350 -5.06 4.31 -14.31
N TRP A 351 -6.31 3.82 -14.36
CA TRP A 351 -7.25 3.87 -13.24
C TRP A 351 -7.12 2.68 -12.28
N TYR A 352 -6.26 1.70 -12.58
CA TYR A 352 -5.92 0.54 -11.76
C TYR A 352 -7.12 -0.37 -11.42
N GLY A 353 -8.05 -0.51 -12.37
CA GLY A 353 -9.17 -1.47 -12.28
C GLY A 353 -10.22 -1.08 -11.23
N GLY A 354 -10.85 -2.09 -10.63
CA GLY A 354 -11.78 -1.91 -9.52
C GLY A 354 -11.06 -1.43 -8.27
N SER A 355 -11.00 -0.10 -8.08
CA SER A 355 -10.24 0.50 -6.97
C SER A 355 -10.99 1.66 -6.32
N PHE A 356 -10.71 1.89 -5.03
CA PHE A 356 -11.01 3.15 -4.37
C PHE A 356 -9.80 4.10 -4.47
N SER A 357 -10.02 5.28 -5.07
CA SER A 357 -8.95 6.23 -5.43
C SER A 357 -7.85 5.59 -6.32
N ALA A 358 -6.78 6.34 -6.57
CA ALA A 358 -5.57 5.82 -7.20
C ALA A 358 -4.79 4.94 -6.20
N ARG A 359 -5.15 3.65 -6.15
CA ARG A 359 -4.67 2.66 -5.15
C ARG A 359 -3.16 2.56 -5.00
N VAL A 360 -2.44 2.69 -6.10
CA VAL A 360 -0.97 2.64 -6.15
C VAL A 360 -0.26 3.75 -5.38
N ILE A 361 -0.94 4.88 -5.11
CA ILE A 361 -0.35 5.95 -4.29
C ILE A 361 -0.29 5.57 -2.82
N LEU A 362 -1.11 4.60 -2.39
CA LEU A 362 -1.12 4.08 -1.03
C LEU A 362 0.29 3.65 -0.59
N ASP A 363 1.01 2.98 -1.49
CA ASP A 363 2.35 2.46 -1.29
C ASP A 363 3.34 3.57 -0.85
N TYR A 364 3.10 4.80 -1.28
CA TYR A 364 3.98 5.96 -1.10
C TYR A 364 3.47 6.99 -0.09
N LEU A 365 2.41 6.69 0.67
CA LEU A 365 1.81 7.67 1.57
C LEU A 365 2.81 8.24 2.59
N SER A 366 3.84 7.50 3.01
CA SER A 366 4.89 8.02 3.89
C SER A 366 5.66 9.20 3.29
N VAL A 367 5.85 9.24 1.97
CA VAL A 367 6.48 10.38 1.28
C VAL A 367 5.57 11.60 1.38
N PHE A 368 4.28 11.44 1.11
CA PHE A 368 3.31 12.53 1.20
C PHE A 368 3.08 12.99 2.65
N MET A 369 3.09 12.07 3.62
CA MET A 369 3.05 12.39 5.06
C MET A 369 4.27 13.23 5.46
N LEU A 370 5.46 12.89 4.98
CA LEU A 370 6.68 13.66 5.22
C LEU A 370 6.55 15.09 4.69
N VAL A 371 6.14 15.26 3.44
CA VAL A 371 5.97 16.59 2.83
C VAL A 371 4.86 17.39 3.54
N PHE A 372 3.72 16.77 3.82
CA PHE A 372 2.61 17.42 4.53
C PHE A 372 3.00 17.86 5.95
N SER A 373 3.74 17.02 6.68
CA SER A 373 4.19 17.36 8.03
C SER A 373 5.13 18.56 8.05
N ALA A 374 6.00 18.69 7.03
CA ALA A 374 6.85 19.86 6.85
C ALA A 374 6.03 21.13 6.59
N THR A 375 4.91 21.01 5.87
CA THR A 375 3.94 22.12 5.71
C THR A 375 3.38 22.57 7.05
N LEU A 376 2.89 21.63 7.88
CA LEU A 376 2.31 21.96 9.18
C LEU A 376 3.33 22.52 10.18
N GLU A 377 4.58 22.07 10.12
CA GLU A 377 5.66 22.51 11.00
C GLU A 377 6.06 23.96 10.72
N ASN A 378 6.16 24.33 9.45
CA ASN A 378 6.76 25.59 9.03
C ASN A 378 5.73 26.67 8.62
N SER A 379 4.43 26.37 8.71
CA SER A 379 3.37 27.32 8.38
C SER A 379 3.11 28.34 9.49
N LYS A 380 2.83 29.59 9.10
CA LYS A 380 2.30 30.62 10.01
C LYS A 380 0.97 30.16 10.63
N LYS A 381 0.63 30.66 11.82
CA LYS A 381 -0.56 30.24 12.58
C LYS A 381 -1.86 30.26 11.76
N SER A 382 -2.13 31.31 11.00
CA SER A 382 -3.35 31.43 10.18
C SER A 382 -3.42 30.35 9.09
N LEU A 383 -2.35 30.21 8.30
CA LEU A 383 -2.25 29.17 7.28
C LEU A 383 -2.35 27.77 7.89
N ARG A 384 -1.68 27.54 9.03
CA ARG A 384 -1.76 26.27 9.77
C ARG A 384 -3.20 25.90 10.14
N TYR A 385 -3.97 26.82 10.71
CA TYR A 385 -5.36 26.54 11.05
C TYR A 385 -6.20 26.28 9.80
N SER A 386 -6.01 27.06 8.73
CA SER A 386 -6.68 26.82 7.45
C SER A 386 -6.37 25.43 6.89
N LEU A 387 -5.10 25.01 6.89
CA LEU A 387 -4.67 23.68 6.44
C LEU A 387 -5.29 22.55 7.29
N ILE A 388 -5.33 22.70 8.61
CA ILE A 388 -5.94 21.71 9.51
C ILE A 388 -7.44 21.61 9.25
N THR A 389 -8.15 22.75 9.18
CA THR A 389 -9.59 22.78 8.92
C THR A 389 -9.92 22.15 7.56
N PHE A 390 -9.18 22.51 6.51
CA PHE A 390 -9.40 21.94 5.19
C PHE A 390 -9.04 20.45 5.15
N SER A 391 -7.99 20.02 5.85
CA SER A 391 -7.65 18.59 5.95
C SER A 391 -8.71 17.79 6.71
N ALA A 392 -9.35 18.38 7.73
CA ALA A 392 -10.48 17.76 8.42
C ALA A 392 -11.70 17.61 7.50
N PHE A 393 -11.97 18.62 6.65
CA PHE A 393 -12.97 18.49 5.59
C PHE A 393 -12.62 17.38 4.60
N CYS A 394 -11.37 17.28 4.15
CA CYS A 394 -10.91 16.19 3.28
C CYS A 394 -11.08 14.81 3.92
N LEU A 395 -10.86 14.69 5.24
CA LEU A 395 -11.11 13.47 5.98
C LEU A 395 -12.58 13.08 5.91
N ILE A 396 -13.49 14.01 6.24
CA ILE A 396 -14.93 13.77 6.19
C ILE A 396 -15.36 13.34 4.78
N LEU A 397 -14.91 14.08 3.76
CA LEU A 397 -15.20 13.76 2.36
C LEU A 397 -14.72 12.35 1.99
N CYS A 398 -13.49 11.99 2.35
CA CYS A 398 -12.92 10.68 2.01
C CYS A 398 -13.68 9.54 2.72
N GLN A 399 -14.12 9.75 3.96
CA GLN A 399 -14.92 8.77 4.69
C GLN A 399 -16.32 8.61 4.12
N ILE A 400 -16.97 9.71 3.69
CA ILE A 400 -18.24 9.65 2.95
C ILE A 400 -18.06 8.89 1.63
N GLN A 401 -17.01 9.19 0.86
CA GLN A 401 -16.71 8.49 -0.39
C GLN A 401 -16.40 7.01 -0.15
N THR A 402 -15.72 6.66 0.95
CA THR A 402 -15.45 5.27 1.33
C THR A 402 -16.76 4.52 1.63
N TYR A 403 -17.68 5.15 2.34
CA TYR A 403 -19.03 4.63 2.56
C TYR A 403 -19.75 4.42 1.23
N GLN A 404 -19.79 5.44 0.37
CA GLN A 404 -20.44 5.37 -0.93
C GLN A 404 -19.86 4.26 -1.82
N TYR A 405 -18.53 4.09 -1.79
CA TYR A 405 -17.85 3.04 -2.53
C TYR A 405 -18.25 1.65 -2.04
N ARG A 406 -18.32 1.46 -0.72
CA ARG A 406 -18.75 0.18 -0.11
C ARG A 406 -20.17 -0.22 -0.50
N TYR A 407 -21.07 0.75 -0.60
CA TYR A 407 -22.46 0.54 -1.01
C TYR A 407 -22.67 0.73 -2.52
N TYR A 408 -21.60 0.69 -3.31
CA TYR A 408 -21.61 0.75 -4.77
C TYR A 408 -22.22 2.02 -5.38
N ILE A 409 -22.51 3.05 -4.58
CA ILE A 409 -22.91 4.39 -5.03
C ILE A 409 -21.79 5.02 -5.85
N ILE A 410 -20.54 4.88 -5.38
CA ILE A 410 -19.35 5.09 -6.21
C ILE A 410 -18.97 3.73 -6.77
N HIS A 411 -19.21 3.54 -8.05
CA HIS A 411 -18.91 2.29 -8.73
C HIS A 411 -17.39 2.02 -8.76
N TRP A 412 -16.99 0.76 -8.63
CA TRP A 412 -15.58 0.36 -8.53
C TRP A 412 -14.77 0.68 -9.79
N GLU A 413 -15.42 0.68 -10.96
CA GLU A 413 -14.75 0.98 -12.24
C GLU A 413 -15.37 2.14 -13.05
N ASN A 414 -16.68 2.10 -13.32
CA ASN A 414 -17.33 2.96 -14.32
C ASN A 414 -17.81 4.33 -13.82
N MET A 415 -16.95 5.08 -13.12
CA MET A 415 -17.30 6.44 -12.69
C MET A 415 -17.07 7.49 -13.78
N ASN A 416 -18.00 8.44 -13.88
CA ASN A 416 -17.92 9.64 -14.73
C ASN A 416 -18.48 10.85 -13.97
N LEU A 417 -18.48 12.04 -14.59
CA LEU A 417 -18.98 13.26 -13.96
C LEU A 417 -20.45 13.14 -13.50
N GLU A 418 -21.32 12.60 -14.34
CA GLU A 418 -22.76 12.46 -14.04
C GLU A 418 -22.99 11.55 -12.82
N LEU A 419 -22.37 10.37 -12.82
CA LEU A 419 -22.45 9.42 -11.70
C LEU A 419 -21.83 10.00 -10.43
N TYR A 420 -20.74 10.75 -10.55
CA TYR A 420 -20.13 11.42 -9.40
C TYR A 420 -21.07 12.49 -8.81
N LEU A 421 -21.71 13.31 -9.65
CA LEU A 421 -22.72 14.28 -9.18
C LEU A 421 -23.92 13.57 -8.52
N LYS A 422 -24.42 12.47 -9.10
CA LYS A 422 -25.45 11.63 -8.48
C LYS A 422 -25.01 11.09 -7.12
N SER A 423 -23.76 10.67 -6.98
CA SER A 423 -23.20 10.23 -5.69
C SER A 423 -23.25 11.37 -4.66
N ILE A 424 -22.94 12.61 -5.03
CA ILE A 424 -23.05 13.75 -4.12
C ILE A 424 -24.50 13.97 -3.67
N HIS A 425 -25.47 13.87 -4.57
CA HIS A 425 -26.88 13.98 -4.22
C HIS A 425 -27.34 12.93 -3.19
N SER A 426 -26.83 11.69 -3.27
CA SER A 426 -27.14 10.63 -2.30
C SER A 426 -26.74 10.96 -0.85
N ILE A 427 -25.81 11.91 -0.65
CA ILE A 427 -25.40 12.37 0.69
C ILE A 427 -26.52 13.15 1.37
N PHE A 428 -27.25 13.96 0.61
CA PHE A 428 -28.29 14.85 1.12
C PHE A 428 -29.68 14.21 1.15
N PHE A 429 -29.90 13.22 0.29
CA PHE A 429 -31.15 12.47 0.20
C PHE A 429 -30.84 11.02 0.57
N LEU A 430 -30.73 10.75 1.88
CA LEU A 430 -30.68 9.39 2.45
C LEU A 430 -32.04 8.69 2.23
N ASN A 431 -32.39 8.41 0.97
CA ASN A 431 -33.40 7.42 0.66
C ASN A 431 -32.74 6.05 0.76
N PHE A 432 -33.21 5.25 1.70
CA PHE A 432 -32.78 3.87 1.95
C PHE A 432 -33.14 2.89 0.81
N ASP A 433 -33.68 3.38 -0.31
CA ASP A 433 -34.18 2.58 -1.44
C ASP A 433 -33.22 2.59 -2.64
N LEU A 434 -31.95 2.23 -2.42
CA LEU A 434 -31.05 1.86 -3.51
C LEU A 434 -30.64 0.39 -3.37
N CYS A 435 -31.65 -0.48 -3.37
CA CYS A 435 -31.55 -1.77 -4.04
C CYS A 435 -31.59 -1.52 -5.53
N PHE A 436 -30.43 -1.46 -6.19
CA PHE A 436 -30.38 -1.71 -7.64
C PHE A 436 -29.14 -2.54 -7.94
N LEU A 437 -29.45 -3.82 -8.23
CA LEU A 437 -28.76 -4.81 -9.07
C LEU A 437 -27.23 -4.80 -9.09
#